data_AF-A0AAW5JBK5-F1
#
_entry.id   AF-A0AAW5JBK5-F1
#
_cell.length_a   1.000
_cell.length_b   1.000
_cell.length_c   1.000
_cell.angle_alpha   90.00
_cell.angle_beta   90.00
_cell.angle_gamma   90.00
#
_symmetry.space_group_name_H-M   'P 1'
#
loop_
_entity.id
_entity.type
_entity.pdbx_description
1 polymer ?
#
loop_
_entity_poly.entity_id
_entity_poly.type
_entity_poly.pdbx_seq_one_letter_code
_entity_poly.pdbx_strand_id
1 'polypeptide(L)'
;MNEIQELKDRRDQLLKEADQLHTQMLPFEAALENEQSIEPAQERELRDKYNELKTRFDARKHNADLLDRKINRRETLINSHSLMAGYIEAMNTWKADEQELNEKRQSLSTRLEQIKQQAVEDMAKARQAETNAATAYAQAVAWGDTEGEKTANADAQKAAKNLATAAEHDRRQGLILSALEQELLTVDRYIAEAQEKHRGIERDALWLSQTVLEEKWNEAAKALFDVGGRLWANYNLLGLDQVSLLKLAVPQEGETVGNWTWHELSGRARNYGAQDLLQLNNISTHQQVALVSQLE
;
A
#
# COMPACT_ATOMS: atom_id res chain seq x y z
N MET A 1 5.43 35.50 -2.96
CA MET A 1 4.30 34.71 -3.46
C MET A 1 4.57 33.25 -3.14
N ASN A 2 3.54 32.42 -2.97
CA ASN A 2 3.73 31.00 -2.67
C ASN A 2 4.33 30.32 -3.91
N GLU A 3 5.53 29.75 -3.80
CA GLU A 3 6.26 29.11 -4.90
C GLU A 3 5.42 28.02 -5.61
N ILE A 4 4.50 27.37 -4.88
CA ILE A 4 3.53 26.42 -5.45
C ILE A 4 2.54 27.11 -6.39
N GLN A 5 2.07 28.31 -6.02
CA GLN A 5 1.13 29.06 -6.86
C GLN A 5 1.79 29.50 -8.17
N GLU A 6 3.05 29.93 -8.12
CA GLU A 6 3.80 30.29 -9.33
C GLU A 6 3.98 29.10 -10.28
N LEU A 7 4.25 27.90 -9.72
CA LEU A 7 4.29 26.67 -10.53
C LEU A 7 2.93 26.33 -11.15
N LYS A 8 1.83 26.47 -10.40
CA LYS A 8 0.46 26.25 -10.88
C LYS A 8 0.12 27.20 -12.03
N ASP A 9 0.39 28.49 -11.84
CA ASP A 9 0.13 29.52 -12.85
C ASP A 9 0.93 29.23 -14.14
N ARG A 10 2.19 28.80 -13.99
CA ARG A 10 3.04 28.44 -15.13
C ARG A 10 2.56 27.18 -15.85
N ARG A 11 2.13 26.15 -15.13
CA ARG A 11 1.52 24.95 -15.73
C ARG A 11 0.28 25.31 -16.50
N ASP A 12 -0.61 26.11 -15.91
CA ASP A 12 -1.87 26.50 -16.54
C ASP A 12 -1.62 27.32 -17.82
N GLN A 13 -0.57 28.14 -17.84
CA GLN A 13 -0.11 28.80 -19.05
C GLN A 13 0.34 27.80 -20.13
N LEU A 14 1.16 26.80 -19.77
CA LEU A 14 1.62 25.79 -20.72
C LEU A 14 0.48 24.96 -21.31
N LEU A 15 -0.53 24.64 -20.50
CA LEU A 15 -1.73 23.94 -20.96
C LEU A 15 -2.54 24.79 -21.94
N LYS A 16 -2.74 26.09 -21.64
CA LYS A 16 -3.39 27.02 -22.57
C LYS A 16 -2.64 27.14 -23.90
N GLU A 17 -1.31 27.21 -23.85
CA GLU A 17 -0.48 27.25 -25.05
C GLU A 17 -0.57 25.93 -25.85
N ALA A 18 -0.65 24.78 -25.17
CA ALA A 18 -0.90 23.48 -25.82
C ALA A 18 -2.27 23.45 -26.50
N ASP A 19 -3.33 23.91 -25.84
CA ASP A 19 -4.68 23.93 -26.42
C ASP A 19 -4.77 24.86 -27.65
N GLN A 20 -4.05 25.97 -27.62
CA GLN A 20 -3.90 26.86 -28.79
C GLN A 20 -3.17 26.16 -29.94
N LEU A 21 -2.08 25.45 -29.67
CA LEU A 21 -1.35 24.68 -30.68
C LEU A 21 -2.20 23.56 -31.26
N HIS A 22 -2.96 22.85 -30.42
CA HIS A 22 -3.88 21.81 -30.87
C HIS A 22 -4.97 22.38 -31.79
N THR A 23 -5.54 23.53 -31.43
CA THR A 23 -6.52 24.25 -32.28
C THR A 23 -5.91 24.62 -33.64
N GLN A 24 -4.64 25.03 -33.68
CA GLN A 24 -3.92 25.33 -34.92
C GLN A 24 -3.60 24.08 -35.75
N MET A 25 -3.53 22.90 -35.14
CA MET A 25 -3.28 21.62 -35.83
C MET A 25 -4.53 21.09 -36.55
N LEU A 26 -5.73 21.32 -36.00
CA LEU A 26 -6.99 20.78 -36.54
C LEU A 26 -7.20 21.04 -38.04
N PRO A 27 -6.94 22.24 -38.60
CA PRO A 27 -7.08 22.46 -40.04
C PRO A 27 -6.12 21.64 -40.89
N PHE A 28 -4.90 21.39 -40.40
CA PHE A 28 -3.91 20.56 -41.10
C PHE A 28 -4.28 19.08 -41.03
N GLU A 29 -4.80 18.62 -39.89
CA GLU A 29 -5.31 17.25 -39.72
C GLU A 29 -6.49 16.98 -40.67
N ALA A 30 -7.48 17.87 -40.69
CA ALA A 30 -8.61 17.79 -41.61
C ALA A 30 -8.18 17.85 -43.09
N ALA A 31 -7.15 18.63 -43.42
CA ALA A 31 -6.60 18.67 -44.78
C ALA A 31 -5.88 17.36 -45.16
N LEU A 32 -5.19 16.71 -44.22
CA LEU A 32 -4.48 15.45 -44.46
C LEU A 32 -5.41 14.22 -44.47
N GLU A 33 -6.58 14.30 -43.82
CA GLU A 33 -7.60 13.23 -43.82
C GLU A 33 -8.55 13.27 -45.03
N ASN A 34 -8.54 14.35 -45.82
CA ASN A 34 -9.42 14.50 -46.98
C ASN A 34 -9.07 13.50 -48.10
N GLU A 35 -10.06 12.78 -48.62
CA GLU A 35 -9.92 11.75 -49.69
C GLU A 35 -9.55 12.33 -51.07
N GLN A 36 -9.59 13.65 -51.25
CA GLN A 36 -9.19 14.29 -52.50
C GLN A 36 -7.67 14.19 -52.69
N SER A 37 -7.23 13.70 -53.85
CA SER A 37 -5.80 13.57 -54.17
C SER A 37 -5.08 14.93 -54.10
N ILE A 38 -4.29 15.12 -53.05
CA ILE A 38 -3.39 16.27 -52.89
C ILE A 38 -2.13 16.03 -53.74
N GLU A 39 -1.56 17.10 -54.28
CA GLU A 39 -0.27 17.01 -54.98
C GLU A 39 0.84 16.63 -53.97
N PRO A 40 1.72 15.66 -54.29
CA PRO A 40 2.69 15.12 -53.31
C PRO A 40 3.58 16.16 -52.61
N ALA A 41 3.89 17.28 -53.29
CA ALA A 41 4.67 18.36 -52.70
C ALA A 41 3.88 19.16 -51.64
N GLN A 42 2.59 19.39 -51.88
CA GLN A 42 1.69 20.09 -50.95
C GLN A 42 1.36 19.22 -49.73
N GLU A 43 1.16 17.91 -49.94
CA GLU A 43 0.96 16.97 -48.83
C GLU A 43 2.18 16.97 -47.88
N ARG A 44 3.39 16.96 -48.46
CA ARG A 44 4.63 17.02 -47.68
C ARG A 44 4.73 18.29 -46.84
N GLU A 45 4.43 19.45 -47.42
CA GLU A 45 4.47 20.73 -46.71
C GLU A 45 3.42 20.80 -45.57
N LEU A 46 2.21 20.27 -45.79
CA LEU A 46 1.18 20.17 -44.76
C LEU A 46 1.60 19.25 -43.61
N ARG A 47 2.21 18.10 -43.93
CA ARG A 47 2.77 17.19 -42.92
C ARG A 47 3.90 17.84 -42.12
N ASP A 48 4.80 18.57 -42.77
CA ASP A 48 5.91 19.25 -42.10
C ASP A 48 5.39 20.30 -41.10
N LYS A 49 4.42 21.13 -41.50
CA LYS A 49 3.77 22.13 -40.61
C LYS A 49 3.01 21.47 -39.46
N TYR A 50 2.27 20.39 -39.73
CA TYR A 50 1.59 19.63 -38.69
C TYR A 50 2.59 19.03 -37.68
N ASN A 51 3.66 18.41 -38.16
CA ASN A 51 4.68 17.78 -37.32
C ASN A 51 5.42 18.80 -36.44
N GLU A 52 5.69 20.00 -36.96
CA GLU A 52 6.27 21.08 -36.17
C GLU A 52 5.33 21.52 -35.03
N LEU A 53 4.05 21.74 -35.33
CA LEU A 53 3.05 22.10 -34.31
C LEU A 53 2.86 20.99 -33.29
N LYS A 54 2.82 19.73 -33.74
CA LYS A 54 2.73 18.55 -32.88
C LYS A 54 3.90 18.44 -31.92
N THR A 55 5.12 18.61 -32.42
CA THR A 55 6.33 18.58 -31.59
C THR A 55 6.26 19.64 -30.49
N ARG A 56 5.82 20.86 -30.83
CA ARG A 56 5.64 21.94 -29.85
C ARG A 56 4.52 21.62 -28.85
N PHE A 57 3.39 21.10 -29.32
CA PHE A 57 2.25 20.68 -28.49
C PHE A 57 2.68 19.64 -27.46
N ASP A 58 3.33 18.57 -27.92
CA ASP A 58 3.83 17.48 -27.08
C ASP A 58 4.84 18.00 -26.05
N ALA A 59 5.73 18.91 -26.46
CA ALA A 59 6.67 19.57 -25.54
C ALA A 59 5.97 20.42 -24.48
N ARG A 60 4.89 21.14 -24.82
CA ARG A 60 4.11 21.92 -23.83
C ARG A 60 3.39 21.02 -22.83
N LYS A 61 2.76 19.95 -23.31
CA LYS A 61 2.14 18.93 -22.45
C LYS A 61 3.16 18.29 -21.52
N HIS A 62 4.28 17.83 -22.05
CA HIS A 62 5.35 17.22 -21.25
C HIS A 62 5.87 18.17 -20.16
N ASN A 63 6.10 19.44 -20.49
CA ASN A 63 6.55 20.42 -19.50
C ASN A 63 5.48 20.72 -18.43
N ALA A 64 4.20 20.71 -18.79
CA ALA A 64 3.11 20.84 -17.83
C ALA A 64 3.07 19.63 -16.87
N ASP A 65 3.24 18.41 -17.39
CA ASP A 65 3.29 17.18 -16.57
C ASP A 65 4.47 17.20 -15.59
N LEU A 66 5.63 17.72 -16.00
CA LEU A 66 6.78 17.89 -15.10
C LEU A 66 6.48 18.87 -13.97
N LEU A 67 5.78 19.97 -14.27
CA LEU A 67 5.34 20.93 -13.25
C LEU A 67 4.30 20.30 -12.31
N ASP A 68 3.36 19.51 -12.82
CA ASP A 68 2.39 18.80 -11.98
C ASP A 68 3.07 17.85 -11.00
N ARG A 69 4.06 17.06 -11.45
CA ARG A 69 4.85 16.20 -10.55
C ARG A 69 5.53 17.00 -9.45
N LYS A 70 6.09 18.17 -9.80
CA LYS A 70 6.77 19.07 -8.85
C LYS A 70 5.79 19.69 -7.85
N ILE A 71 4.64 20.16 -8.32
CA ILE A 71 3.56 20.71 -7.48
C ILE A 71 3.09 19.64 -6.50
N ASN A 72 2.75 18.45 -7.00
CA ASN A 72 2.28 17.33 -6.19
C ASN A 72 3.29 16.98 -5.10
N ARG A 73 4.57 16.84 -5.46
CA ARG A 73 5.63 16.54 -4.48
C ARG A 73 5.69 17.58 -3.36
N ARG A 74 5.64 18.88 -3.70
CA ARG A 74 5.69 19.97 -2.71
C ARG A 74 4.47 20.02 -1.82
N GLU A 75 3.28 19.83 -2.39
CA GLU A 75 2.04 19.74 -1.61
C GLU A 75 2.06 18.52 -0.68
N THR A 76 2.57 17.38 -1.15
CA THR A 76 2.77 16.18 -0.34
C THR A 76 3.72 16.43 0.82
N LEU A 77 4.85 17.13 0.60
CA LEU A 77 5.80 17.45 1.66
C LEU A 77 5.18 18.38 2.72
N ILE A 78 4.46 19.42 2.30
CA ILE A 78 3.75 20.34 3.21
C ILE A 78 2.70 19.61 4.05
N ASN A 79 1.93 18.72 3.42
CA ASN A 79 0.85 17.99 4.08
C ASN A 79 1.30 16.66 4.71
N SER A 80 2.59 16.35 4.68
CA SER A 80 3.14 15.02 4.99
C SER A 80 2.74 14.51 6.36
N HIS A 81 2.75 15.38 7.38
CA HIS A 81 2.37 15.00 8.74
C HIS A 81 0.89 14.55 8.82
N SER A 82 -0.02 15.33 8.23
CA SER A 82 -1.45 14.99 8.19
C SER A 82 -1.71 13.75 7.35
N LEU A 83 -1.02 13.58 6.22
CA LEU A 83 -1.18 12.42 5.35
C LEU A 83 -0.65 11.15 6.03
N MET A 84 0.52 11.20 6.68
CA MET A 84 1.05 10.07 7.44
C MET A 84 0.10 9.67 8.58
N ALA A 85 -0.44 10.63 9.32
CA ALA A 85 -1.41 10.35 10.38
C ALA A 85 -2.65 9.64 9.82
N GLY A 86 -3.22 10.14 8.71
CA GLY A 86 -4.36 9.51 8.04
C GLY A 86 -4.07 8.10 7.55
N TYR A 87 -2.87 7.84 7.01
CA TYR A 87 -2.46 6.49 6.62
C TYR A 87 -2.33 5.54 7.81
N ILE A 88 -1.72 5.99 8.91
CA ILE A 88 -1.59 5.19 10.14
C ILE A 88 -2.97 4.84 10.70
N GLU A 89 -3.88 5.81 10.76
CA GLU A 89 -5.27 5.60 11.20
C GLU A 89 -6.02 4.62 10.29
N ALA A 90 -5.88 4.76 8.98
CA ALA A 90 -6.49 3.85 8.02
C ALA A 90 -5.94 2.42 8.15
N MET A 91 -4.62 2.26 8.24
CA MET A 91 -3.99 0.96 8.47
C MET A 91 -4.46 0.31 9.78
N ASN A 92 -4.56 1.09 10.86
CA ASN A 92 -5.05 0.60 12.14
C ASN A 92 -6.52 0.15 12.06
N THR A 93 -7.37 0.90 11.36
CA THR A 93 -8.77 0.52 11.13
C THR A 93 -8.87 -0.81 10.38
N TRP A 94 -8.17 -0.95 9.25
CA TRP A 94 -8.19 -2.19 8.47
C TRP A 94 -7.62 -3.38 9.23
N LYS A 95 -6.60 -3.15 10.06
CA LYS A 95 -6.02 -4.19 10.93
C LYS A 95 -6.99 -4.63 12.02
N ALA A 96 -7.78 -3.70 12.57
CA ALA A 96 -8.83 -4.02 13.53
C ALA A 96 -9.96 -4.82 12.87
N ASP A 97 -10.40 -4.41 11.67
CA ASP A 97 -11.41 -5.13 10.89
C ASP A 97 -10.94 -6.56 10.54
N GLU A 98 -9.68 -6.71 10.13
CA GLU A 98 -9.06 -8.02 9.88
C GLU A 98 -9.05 -8.88 11.16
N GLN A 99 -8.75 -8.29 12.31
CA GLN A 99 -8.77 -9.01 13.58
C GLN A 99 -10.18 -9.51 13.91
N GLU A 100 -11.21 -8.66 13.79
CA GLU A 100 -12.60 -9.04 14.04
C GLU A 100 -13.05 -10.18 13.11
N LEU A 101 -12.67 -10.13 11.83
CA LEU A 101 -12.97 -11.19 10.87
C LEU A 101 -12.26 -12.50 11.23
N ASN A 102 -11.02 -12.44 11.70
CA ASN A 102 -10.29 -13.62 12.17
C ASN A 102 -10.92 -14.23 13.43
N GLU A 103 -11.39 -13.42 14.37
CA GLU A 103 -12.12 -13.89 15.55
C GLU A 103 -13.44 -14.57 15.16
N LYS A 104 -14.19 -13.98 14.21
CA LYS A 104 -15.39 -14.60 13.63
C LYS A 104 -15.06 -15.93 12.97
N ARG A 105 -14.01 -15.99 12.15
CA ARG A 105 -13.54 -17.22 11.50
C ARG A 105 -13.21 -18.31 12.51
N GLN A 106 -12.49 -17.99 13.58
CA GLN A 106 -12.14 -18.95 14.64
C GLN A 106 -13.38 -19.47 15.37
N SER A 107 -14.33 -18.59 15.70
CA SER A 107 -15.57 -18.99 16.37
C SER A 107 -16.42 -19.92 15.48
N LEU A 108 -16.55 -19.60 14.19
CA LEU A 108 -17.26 -20.43 13.20
C LEU A 108 -16.56 -21.78 13.03
N SER A 109 -15.24 -21.81 12.88
CA SER A 109 -14.47 -23.05 12.75
C SER A 109 -14.60 -23.94 13.98
N THR A 110 -14.54 -23.36 15.18
CA THR A 110 -14.74 -24.10 16.44
C THR A 110 -16.14 -24.68 16.52
N ARG A 111 -17.17 -23.89 16.17
CA ARG A 111 -18.56 -24.33 16.21
C ARG A 111 -18.85 -25.44 15.19
N LEU A 112 -18.28 -25.32 14.00
CA LEU A 112 -18.37 -26.32 12.95
C LEU A 112 -17.79 -27.66 13.41
N GLU A 113 -16.60 -27.65 14.04
CA GLU A 113 -15.97 -28.86 14.55
C GLU A 113 -16.81 -29.51 15.68
N GLN A 114 -17.35 -28.70 16.59
CA GLN A 114 -18.26 -29.18 17.63
C GLN A 114 -19.50 -29.87 17.04
N ILE A 115 -20.11 -29.30 16.00
CA ILE A 115 -21.30 -29.89 15.37
C ILE A 115 -20.93 -31.19 14.65
N LYS A 116 -19.78 -31.25 13.96
CA LYS A 116 -19.28 -32.49 13.33
C LYS A 116 -19.09 -33.60 14.36
N GLN A 117 -18.42 -33.29 15.46
CA GLN A 117 -18.17 -34.27 16.52
C GLN A 117 -19.47 -34.75 17.17
N GLN A 118 -20.39 -33.84 17.47
CA GLN A 118 -21.68 -34.17 18.07
C GLN A 118 -22.52 -35.08 17.16
N ALA A 119 -22.55 -34.82 15.86
CA ALA A 119 -23.28 -35.62 14.88
C ALA A 119 -22.78 -37.08 14.84
N VAL A 120 -21.45 -37.26 14.81
CA VAL A 120 -20.81 -38.58 14.83
C VAL A 120 -21.09 -39.32 16.13
N GLU A 121 -20.99 -38.64 17.27
CA GLU A 121 -21.24 -39.25 18.58
C GLU A 121 -22.70 -39.67 18.75
N ASP A 122 -23.66 -38.84 18.34
CA ASP A 122 -25.09 -39.15 18.47
C ASP A 122 -25.49 -40.33 17.58
N MET A 123 -24.97 -40.37 16.35
CA MET A 123 -25.15 -41.52 15.45
C MET A 123 -24.53 -42.80 16.00
N ALA A 124 -23.32 -42.73 16.55
CA ALA A 124 -22.64 -43.89 17.13
C ALA A 124 -23.43 -44.43 18.34
N LYS A 125 -23.89 -43.56 19.24
CA LYS A 125 -24.73 -43.94 20.40
C LYS A 125 -26.03 -44.59 19.97
N ALA A 126 -26.71 -44.05 18.95
CA ALA A 126 -27.96 -44.61 18.45
C ALA A 126 -27.76 -46.01 17.83
N ARG A 127 -26.72 -46.21 17.02
CA ARG A 127 -26.37 -47.52 16.44
C ARG A 127 -25.96 -48.53 17.50
N GLN A 128 -25.22 -48.08 18.51
CA GLN A 128 -24.81 -48.95 19.63
C GLN A 128 -26.04 -49.43 20.42
N ALA A 129 -27.02 -48.56 20.67
CA ALA A 129 -28.25 -48.93 21.36
C ALA A 129 -29.05 -49.99 20.60
N GLU A 130 -29.13 -49.88 19.27
CA GLU A 130 -29.77 -50.90 18.42
C GLU A 130 -29.02 -52.24 18.46
N THR A 131 -27.68 -52.20 18.35
CA THR A 131 -26.83 -53.39 18.42
C THR A 131 -26.95 -54.11 19.77
N ASN A 132 -26.98 -53.35 20.87
CA ASN A 132 -27.16 -53.88 22.22
C ASN A 132 -28.53 -54.55 22.38
N ALA A 133 -29.60 -53.93 21.88
CA ALA A 133 -30.95 -54.50 21.93
C ALA A 133 -31.07 -55.79 21.10
N ALA A 134 -30.50 -55.81 19.88
CA ALA A 134 -30.46 -57.00 19.04
C ALA A 134 -29.66 -58.15 19.69
N THR A 135 -28.55 -57.83 20.36
CA THR A 135 -27.74 -58.81 21.09
C THR A 135 -28.51 -59.38 22.29
N ALA A 136 -29.19 -58.53 23.07
CA ALA A 136 -30.01 -58.95 24.20
C ALA A 136 -31.16 -59.86 23.75
N TYR A 137 -31.79 -59.56 22.60
CA TYR A 137 -32.82 -60.41 22.01
C TYR A 137 -32.27 -61.78 21.62
N ALA A 138 -31.13 -61.83 20.91
CA ALA A 138 -30.48 -63.09 20.52
C ALA A 138 -30.09 -63.94 21.74
N GLN A 139 -29.64 -63.29 22.83
CA GLN A 139 -29.35 -63.96 24.09
C GLN A 139 -30.62 -64.53 24.74
N ALA A 140 -31.69 -63.74 24.87
CA ALA A 140 -32.94 -64.22 25.45
C ALA A 140 -33.51 -65.44 24.71
N VAL A 141 -33.46 -65.42 23.37
CA VAL A 141 -33.84 -66.55 22.50
C VAL A 141 -32.97 -67.78 22.77
N ALA A 142 -31.65 -67.61 22.92
CA ALA A 142 -30.73 -68.72 23.17
C ALA A 142 -30.96 -69.41 24.53
N TRP A 143 -31.46 -68.67 25.53
CA TRP A 143 -31.74 -69.20 26.87
C TRP A 143 -33.21 -69.57 27.11
N GLY A 144 -34.09 -69.38 26.10
CA GLY A 144 -35.53 -69.67 26.19
C GLY A 144 -36.29 -68.75 27.16
N ASP A 145 -35.79 -67.54 27.41
CA ASP A 145 -36.42 -66.54 28.27
C ASP A 145 -37.45 -65.71 27.48
N THR A 146 -38.69 -66.19 27.46
CA THR A 146 -39.78 -65.55 26.71
C THR A 146 -40.16 -64.15 27.18
N GLU A 147 -39.88 -63.80 28.44
CA GLU A 147 -40.14 -62.45 28.94
C GLU A 147 -38.98 -61.52 28.57
N GLY A 148 -37.73 -61.98 28.69
CA GLY A 148 -36.55 -61.29 28.17
C GLY A 148 -36.65 -60.99 26.66
N GLU A 149 -37.19 -61.92 25.87
CA GLU A 149 -37.45 -61.71 24.44
C GLU A 149 -38.41 -60.54 24.17
N LYS A 150 -39.52 -60.45 24.92
CA LYS A 150 -40.49 -59.35 24.77
C LYS A 150 -39.88 -58.02 25.16
N THR A 151 -39.13 -57.97 26.27
CA THR A 151 -38.45 -56.75 26.72
C THR A 151 -37.39 -56.30 25.72
N ALA A 152 -36.53 -57.21 25.25
CA ALA A 152 -35.50 -56.89 24.26
C ALA A 152 -36.09 -56.47 22.90
N ASN A 153 -37.23 -57.05 22.49
CA ASN A 153 -37.93 -56.63 21.28
C ASN A 153 -38.53 -55.21 21.42
N ALA A 154 -39.11 -54.88 22.59
CA ALA A 154 -39.60 -53.52 22.86
C ALA A 154 -38.44 -52.50 22.88
N ASP A 155 -37.30 -52.86 23.48
CA ASP A 155 -36.10 -52.02 23.48
C ASP A 155 -35.49 -51.87 22.08
N ALA A 156 -35.52 -52.91 21.25
CA ALA A 156 -35.08 -52.85 19.85
C ALA A 156 -35.97 -51.90 19.03
N GLN A 157 -37.29 -51.96 19.21
CA GLN A 157 -38.21 -51.01 18.56
C GLN A 157 -37.96 -49.56 19.01
N LYS A 158 -37.69 -49.35 20.29
CA LYS A 158 -37.34 -48.02 20.83
C LYS A 158 -36.00 -47.52 20.28
N ALA A 159 -35.00 -48.39 20.21
CA ALA A 159 -33.69 -48.08 19.64
C ALA A 159 -33.78 -47.73 18.15
N ALA A 160 -34.55 -48.49 17.36
CA ALA A 160 -34.80 -48.20 15.95
C ALA A 160 -35.48 -46.84 15.73
N LYS A 161 -36.47 -46.48 16.57
CA LYS A 161 -37.11 -45.15 16.51
C LYS A 161 -36.13 -44.02 16.85
N ASN A 162 -35.27 -44.23 17.85
CA ASN A 162 -34.23 -43.28 18.21
C ASN A 162 -33.19 -43.13 17.10
N LEU A 163 -32.80 -44.23 16.44
CA LEU A 163 -31.89 -44.21 15.28
C LEU A 163 -32.49 -43.44 14.10
N ALA A 164 -33.77 -43.63 13.79
CA ALA A 164 -34.45 -42.86 12.75
C ALA A 164 -34.49 -41.36 13.08
N THR A 165 -34.67 -41.01 14.35
CA THR A 165 -34.64 -39.61 14.82
C THR A 165 -33.23 -39.02 14.72
N ALA A 166 -32.19 -39.79 15.11
CA ALA A 166 -30.79 -39.39 14.96
C ALA A 166 -30.39 -39.24 13.49
N ALA A 167 -30.90 -40.09 12.60
CA ALA A 167 -30.66 -40.01 11.16
C ALA A 167 -31.23 -38.73 10.52
N GLU A 168 -32.44 -38.35 10.90
CA GLU A 168 -33.03 -37.09 10.45
C GLU A 168 -32.31 -35.88 11.04
N HIS A 169 -31.85 -35.97 12.30
CA HIS A 169 -31.05 -34.92 12.92
C HIS A 169 -29.70 -34.72 12.22
N ASP A 170 -28.98 -35.81 11.93
CA ASP A 170 -27.72 -35.81 11.18
C ASP A 170 -27.88 -35.20 9.79
N ARG A 171 -28.96 -35.55 9.08
CA ARG A 171 -29.29 -34.92 7.79
C ARG A 171 -29.43 -33.40 7.91
N ARG A 172 -30.12 -32.91 8.94
CA ARG A 172 -30.29 -31.46 9.19
C ARG A 172 -28.97 -30.81 9.58
N GLN A 173 -28.17 -31.47 10.42
CA GLN A 173 -26.83 -31.02 10.77
C GLN A 173 -25.93 -30.94 9.53
N GLY A 174 -26.03 -31.87 8.59
CA GLY A 174 -25.31 -31.83 7.32
C GLY A 174 -25.59 -30.55 6.52
N LEU A 175 -26.85 -30.11 6.44
CA LEU A 175 -27.20 -28.83 5.79
C LEU A 175 -26.62 -27.63 6.53
N ILE A 176 -26.65 -27.65 7.87
CA ILE A 176 -26.06 -26.58 8.71
C ILE A 176 -24.54 -26.55 8.53
N LEU A 177 -23.88 -27.71 8.48
CA LEU A 177 -22.44 -27.80 8.25
C LEU A 177 -22.06 -27.23 6.89
N SER A 178 -22.78 -27.60 5.83
CA SER A 178 -22.54 -27.01 4.50
C SER A 178 -22.76 -25.50 4.49
N ALA A 179 -23.78 -24.99 5.18
CA ALA A 179 -23.99 -23.55 5.29
C ALA A 179 -22.86 -22.85 6.05
N LEU A 180 -22.40 -23.42 7.18
CA LEU A 180 -21.27 -22.88 7.94
C LEU A 180 -19.95 -22.93 7.16
N GLU A 181 -19.74 -23.95 6.34
CA GLU A 181 -18.58 -24.04 5.44
C GLU A 181 -18.61 -22.92 4.38
N GLN A 182 -19.79 -22.59 3.84
CA GLN A 182 -19.93 -21.45 2.91
C GLN A 182 -19.72 -20.09 3.60
N GLU A 183 -20.21 -19.94 4.84
CA GLU A 183 -19.94 -18.73 5.63
C GLU A 183 -18.44 -18.57 5.91
N LEU A 184 -17.73 -19.65 6.23
CA LEU A 184 -16.27 -19.63 6.40
C LEU A 184 -15.56 -19.17 5.11
N LEU A 185 -15.95 -19.69 3.94
CA LEU A 185 -15.39 -19.25 2.65
C LEU A 185 -15.65 -17.75 2.41
N THR A 186 -16.81 -17.26 2.82
CA THR A 186 -17.17 -15.84 2.69
C THR A 186 -16.33 -14.96 3.61
N VAL A 187 -16.14 -15.38 4.86
CA VAL A 187 -15.25 -14.69 5.81
C VAL A 187 -13.80 -14.72 5.33
N ASP A 188 -13.31 -15.84 4.81
CA ASP A 188 -11.96 -15.96 4.24
C ASP A 188 -11.76 -14.97 3.07
N ARG A 189 -12.77 -14.79 2.21
CA ARG A 189 -12.72 -13.79 1.16
C ARG A 189 -12.63 -12.36 1.73
N TYR A 190 -13.42 -12.04 2.74
CA TYR A 190 -13.37 -10.70 3.36
C TYR A 190 -12.04 -10.43 4.07
N ILE A 191 -11.42 -11.44 4.69
CA ILE A 191 -10.07 -11.33 5.25
C ILE A 191 -9.07 -10.99 4.14
N ALA A 192 -9.12 -11.70 3.01
CA ALA A 192 -8.23 -11.44 1.88
C ALA A 192 -8.43 -10.03 1.30
N GLU A 193 -9.67 -9.57 1.17
CA GLU A 193 -9.99 -8.21 0.74
C GLU A 193 -9.46 -7.15 1.71
N ALA A 194 -9.63 -7.34 3.02
CA ALA A 194 -9.10 -6.44 4.05
C ALA A 194 -7.56 -6.36 4.01
N GLN A 195 -6.90 -7.51 3.86
CA GLN A 195 -5.43 -7.58 3.74
C GLN A 195 -4.92 -6.86 2.49
N GLU A 196 -5.61 -7.00 1.36
CA GLU A 196 -5.24 -6.32 0.12
C GLU A 196 -5.41 -4.79 0.27
N LYS A 197 -6.50 -4.34 0.89
CA LYS A 197 -6.71 -2.91 1.18
C LYS A 197 -5.64 -2.37 2.13
N HIS A 198 -5.29 -3.10 3.17
CA HIS A 198 -4.20 -2.74 4.07
C HIS A 198 -2.86 -2.60 3.31
N ARG A 199 -2.50 -3.57 2.48
CA ARG A 199 -1.26 -3.53 1.68
C ARG A 199 -1.22 -2.37 0.70
N GLY A 200 -2.36 -2.04 0.08
CA GLY A 200 -2.47 -0.87 -0.80
C GLY A 200 -2.15 0.42 -0.04
N ILE A 201 -2.78 0.61 1.12
CA ILE A 201 -2.57 1.78 1.99
C ILE A 201 -1.13 1.83 2.51
N GLU A 202 -0.57 0.70 2.93
CA GLU A 202 0.82 0.58 3.37
C GLU A 202 1.79 0.99 2.27
N ARG A 203 1.55 0.55 1.03
CA ARG A 203 2.38 0.93 -0.12
C ARG A 203 2.32 2.43 -0.39
N ASP A 204 1.15 3.03 -0.33
CA ASP A 204 0.98 4.48 -0.50
C ASP A 204 1.66 5.27 0.62
N ALA A 205 1.56 4.78 1.86
CA ALA A 205 2.27 5.35 3.01
C ALA A 205 3.80 5.26 2.87
N LEU A 206 4.31 4.15 2.31
CA LEU A 206 5.74 3.98 2.02
C LEU A 206 6.22 4.94 0.94
N TRP A 207 5.45 5.19 -0.11
CA TRP A 207 5.77 6.21 -1.12
C TRP A 207 5.83 7.63 -0.53
N LEU A 208 4.88 7.95 0.36
CA LEU A 208 4.91 9.20 1.11
C LEU A 208 6.17 9.29 1.98
N SER A 209 6.45 8.24 2.74
CA SER A 209 7.65 8.16 3.60
C SER A 209 8.94 8.33 2.81
N GLN A 210 9.05 7.66 1.66
CA GLN A 210 10.17 7.81 0.74
C GLN A 210 10.35 9.28 0.34
N THR A 211 9.29 9.93 -0.14
CA THR A 211 9.34 11.34 -0.57
C THR A 211 9.85 12.27 0.55
N VAL A 212 9.38 12.07 1.78
CA VAL A 212 9.83 12.84 2.95
C VAL A 212 11.29 12.53 3.30
N LEU A 213 11.70 11.26 3.22
CA LEU A 213 13.07 10.84 3.52
C LEU A 213 14.06 11.39 2.48
N GLU A 214 13.70 11.41 1.21
CA GLU A 214 14.51 12.03 0.14
C GLU A 214 14.74 13.51 0.41
N GLU A 215 13.72 14.26 0.85
CA GLU A 215 13.90 15.67 1.19
C GLU A 215 14.79 15.86 2.42
N LYS A 216 14.55 15.08 3.49
CA LYS A 216 15.40 15.12 4.69
C LYS A 216 16.85 14.72 4.40
N TRP A 217 17.07 13.77 3.50
CA TRP A 217 18.39 13.37 3.02
C TRP A 217 19.08 14.55 2.34
N ASN A 218 18.39 15.22 1.42
CA ASN A 218 18.90 16.41 0.76
C ASN A 218 19.19 17.55 1.77
N GLU A 219 18.30 17.80 2.73
CA GLU A 219 18.55 18.82 3.78
C GLU A 219 19.79 18.49 4.62
N ALA A 220 19.92 17.24 5.06
CA ALA A 220 21.08 16.79 5.84
C ALA A 220 22.37 16.92 5.04
N ALA A 221 22.34 16.57 3.76
CA ALA A 221 23.49 16.72 2.90
C ALA A 221 23.80 18.22 2.62
N LYS A 222 22.81 19.13 2.56
CA LYS A 222 23.09 20.58 2.43
C LYS A 222 23.86 21.07 3.66
N ALA A 223 23.40 20.69 4.84
CA ALA A 223 24.04 21.04 6.11
C ALA A 223 25.47 20.47 6.18
N LEU A 224 25.69 19.22 5.74
CA LEU A 224 27.03 18.63 5.64
C LEU A 224 27.94 19.45 4.73
N PHE A 225 27.46 19.88 3.56
CA PHE A 225 28.25 20.67 2.62
C PHE A 225 28.47 22.11 3.08
N ASP A 226 27.59 22.67 3.92
CA ASP A 226 27.82 23.97 4.56
C ASP A 226 28.97 23.91 5.56
N VAL A 227 28.99 22.89 6.42
CA VAL A 227 30.10 22.67 7.36
C VAL A 227 31.37 22.30 6.60
N GLY A 228 31.27 21.42 5.60
CA GLY A 228 32.40 21.01 4.76
C GLY A 228 33.01 22.18 3.99
N GLY A 229 32.21 23.13 3.49
CA GLY A 229 32.69 24.35 2.83
C GLY A 229 33.49 25.26 3.77
N ARG A 230 33.06 25.39 5.03
CA ARG A 230 33.81 26.14 6.06
C ARG A 230 35.13 25.46 6.40
N LEU A 231 35.12 24.12 6.55
CA LEU A 231 36.34 23.34 6.78
C LEU A 231 37.32 23.49 5.60
N TRP A 232 36.81 23.42 4.37
CA TRP A 232 37.60 23.65 3.16
C TRP A 232 38.23 25.05 3.16
N ALA A 233 37.46 26.09 3.48
CA ALA A 233 37.98 27.46 3.58
C ALA A 233 39.08 27.59 4.65
N ASN A 234 38.91 26.92 5.80
CA ASN A 234 39.94 26.88 6.84
C ASN A 234 41.23 26.21 6.34
N TYR A 235 41.14 25.06 5.67
CA TYR A 235 42.29 24.40 5.06
C TYR A 235 43.00 25.31 4.06
N ASN A 236 42.26 26.01 3.19
CA ASN A 236 42.84 26.98 2.27
C ASN A 236 43.62 28.09 2.99
N LEU A 237 43.08 28.65 4.08
CA LEU A 237 43.71 29.73 4.83
C LEU A 237 44.95 29.26 5.62
N LEU A 238 44.97 28.01 6.06
CA LEU A 238 46.11 27.41 6.76
C LEU A 238 47.16 26.80 5.80
N GLY A 239 46.90 26.79 4.49
CA GLY A 239 47.78 26.13 3.51
C GLY A 239 47.83 24.60 3.64
N LEU A 240 46.76 23.99 4.18
CA LEU A 240 46.62 22.54 4.35
C LEU A 240 45.93 21.91 3.14
N ASP A 241 46.24 20.63 2.88
CA ASP A 241 45.66 19.85 1.79
C ASP A 241 44.22 19.37 2.08
N GLN A 242 43.36 19.33 1.06
CA GLN A 242 41.93 18.96 1.15
C GLN A 242 41.61 17.57 0.57
N VAL A 243 42.61 16.70 0.39
CA VAL A 243 42.46 15.36 -0.21
C VAL A 243 41.32 14.52 0.38
N SER A 244 41.05 14.64 1.69
CA SER A 244 39.94 13.90 2.33
C SER A 244 38.55 14.36 1.85
N LEU A 245 38.40 15.64 1.48
CA LEU A 245 37.13 16.23 1.03
C LEU A 245 36.93 16.08 -0.49
N LEU A 246 38.00 15.88 -1.26
CA LEU A 246 37.93 15.69 -2.72
C LEU A 246 37.12 14.44 -3.12
N LYS A 247 37.06 13.43 -2.25
CA LYS A 247 36.33 12.18 -2.50
C LYS A 247 34.85 12.24 -2.08
N LEU A 248 34.40 13.34 -1.48
CA LEU A 248 33.02 13.46 -1.05
C LEU A 248 32.10 13.60 -2.26
N ALA A 249 31.22 12.62 -2.43
CA ALA A 249 30.14 12.63 -3.40
C ALA A 249 28.88 12.14 -2.70
N VAL A 250 27.88 13.00 -2.57
CA VAL A 250 26.61 12.66 -1.94
C VAL A 250 25.49 12.78 -2.97
N PRO A 251 24.70 11.71 -3.19
CA PRO A 251 23.62 11.74 -4.16
C PRO A 251 22.55 12.71 -3.73
N GLN A 252 22.02 13.45 -4.70
CA GLN A 252 20.82 14.25 -4.55
C GLN A 252 19.63 13.41 -5.00
N GLU A 253 18.66 13.25 -4.10
CA GLU A 253 17.49 12.40 -4.31
C GLU A 253 16.25 13.25 -4.68
N GLY A 254 15.25 12.65 -5.31
CA GLY A 254 13.98 13.34 -5.61
C GLY A 254 13.97 14.12 -6.94
N GLU A 255 13.71 15.43 -6.90
CA GLU A 255 13.41 16.24 -8.11
C GLU A 255 14.62 16.42 -9.05
N THR A 256 15.82 16.40 -8.48
CA THR A 256 17.07 16.70 -9.18
C THR A 256 18.00 15.51 -9.05
N VAL A 257 18.27 14.85 -10.17
CA VAL A 257 19.22 13.74 -10.22
C VAL A 257 20.62 14.34 -10.38
N GLY A 258 21.46 14.18 -9.37
CA GLY A 258 22.81 14.70 -9.36
C GLY A 258 23.59 14.25 -8.13
N ASN A 259 24.82 14.72 -8.01
CA ASN A 259 25.64 14.52 -6.82
C ASN A 259 26.17 15.87 -6.36
N TRP A 260 26.13 16.13 -5.05
CA TRP A 260 26.95 17.18 -4.46
C TRP A 260 28.36 16.66 -4.32
N THR A 261 29.31 17.41 -4.87
CA THR A 261 30.71 16.99 -4.95
C THR A 261 31.63 18.04 -4.37
N TRP A 262 32.93 17.77 -4.38
CA TRP A 262 33.95 18.73 -3.97
C TRP A 262 33.83 20.10 -4.67
N HIS A 263 33.22 20.19 -5.87
CA HIS A 263 32.95 21.46 -6.54
C HIS A 263 32.03 22.37 -5.71
N GLU A 264 30.96 21.83 -5.12
CA GLU A 264 30.09 22.56 -4.19
C GLU A 264 30.84 23.01 -2.94
N LEU A 265 31.70 22.16 -2.37
CA LEU A 265 32.51 22.51 -1.19
C LEU A 265 33.43 23.69 -1.50
N SER A 266 34.19 23.60 -2.59
CA SER A 266 35.10 24.64 -3.06
C SER A 266 34.35 25.93 -3.41
N GLY A 267 33.19 25.81 -4.05
CA GLY A 267 32.30 26.94 -4.36
C GLY A 267 31.84 27.66 -3.09
N ARG A 268 31.34 26.92 -2.10
CA ARG A 268 30.89 27.47 -0.80
C ARG A 268 32.06 28.04 0.01
N ALA A 269 33.24 27.42 -0.05
CA ALA A 269 34.43 27.88 0.67
C ALA A 269 34.82 29.31 0.32
N ARG A 270 34.57 29.75 -0.91
CA ARG A 270 34.87 31.13 -1.37
C ARG A 270 34.07 32.21 -0.63
N ASN A 271 32.98 31.83 0.03
CA ASN A 271 32.12 32.76 0.76
C ASN A 271 32.55 32.97 2.21
N TYR A 272 33.61 32.29 2.68
CA TYR A 272 34.05 32.35 4.07
C TYR A 272 35.45 32.93 4.20
N GLY A 273 35.58 34.02 4.97
CA GLY A 273 36.85 34.61 5.38
C GLY A 273 37.29 34.15 6.77
N ALA A 274 38.48 34.59 7.19
CA ALA A 274 39.03 34.27 8.51
C ALA A 274 38.10 34.71 9.67
N GLN A 275 37.45 35.88 9.54
CA GLN A 275 36.52 36.38 10.56
C GLN A 275 35.27 35.50 10.70
N ASP A 276 34.72 35.01 9.58
CA ASP A 276 33.54 34.13 9.58
C ASP A 276 33.83 32.76 10.19
N LEU A 277 35.06 32.27 10.04
CA LEU A 277 35.50 30.97 10.54
C LEU A 277 35.89 31.00 12.03
N LEU A 278 36.18 32.17 12.59
CA LEU A 278 36.43 32.33 14.03
C LEU A 278 35.13 32.37 14.84
N GLN A 279 33.99 32.65 14.21
CA GLN A 279 32.66 32.63 14.83
C GLN A 279 32.00 31.24 14.73
N LEU A 280 32.64 30.22 15.31
CA LEU A 280 32.19 28.82 15.24
C LEU A 280 30.86 28.55 15.97
N ASN A 281 30.42 29.43 16.88
CA ASN A 281 29.18 29.27 17.65
C ASN A 281 27.89 29.44 16.84
N ASN A 282 27.98 29.87 15.58
CA ASN A 282 26.84 29.99 14.66
C ASN A 282 26.63 28.74 13.78
N ILE A 283 27.37 27.66 14.03
CA ILE A 283 27.14 26.38 13.34
C ILE A 283 25.93 25.74 14.01
N SER A 284 24.72 26.15 13.58
CA SER A 284 23.47 25.55 14.02
C SER A 284 23.45 24.07 13.66
N THR A 285 23.95 23.22 14.56
CA THR A 285 23.53 21.81 14.60
C THR A 285 22.05 21.82 14.94
N HIS A 286 21.21 21.41 13.98
CA HIS A 286 19.76 21.23 14.17
C HIS A 286 19.40 20.40 15.43
N GLN A 287 20.36 19.69 16.04
CA GLN A 287 20.21 18.97 17.31
C GLN A 287 20.19 19.84 18.58
N GLN A 288 20.64 21.10 18.58
CA GLN A 288 20.65 21.90 19.80
C GLN A 288 19.27 22.43 20.21
N VAL A 289 18.30 22.53 19.29
CA VAL A 289 16.95 23.02 19.62
C VAL A 289 16.09 21.94 20.29
N ALA A 290 16.34 20.65 20.04
CA ALA A 290 15.56 19.57 20.64
C ALA A 290 15.97 19.24 22.10
N LEU A 291 17.22 19.51 22.48
CA LEU A 291 17.73 19.19 23.82
C LEU A 291 17.44 20.27 24.87
N VAL A 292 17.12 21.50 24.47
CA VAL A 292 16.80 22.59 25.41
C VAL A 292 15.31 22.60 25.78
N SER A 293 14.41 22.08 24.93
CA SER A 293 12.97 22.00 25.23
C SER A 293 12.53 20.76 26.02
N GLN A 294 13.46 19.88 26.43
CA GLN A 294 13.17 18.74 27.33
C GLN A 294 13.72 18.93 28.75
N LEU A 295 14.22 20.13 29.08
CA LEU A 295 14.78 20.47 30.40
C LEU A 295 14.14 21.70 31.06
N GLU A 296 12.93 22.08 30.64
CA GLU A 296 12.01 22.96 31.39
C GLU A 296 10.71 22.21 31.70
#